data_AF-A0A9D7PL27-F1
#
_entry.id   AF-A0A9D7PL27-F1
#
_cell.length_a   1.000
_cell.length_b   1.000
_cell.length_c   1.000
_cell.angle_alpha   90.00
_cell.angle_beta   90.00
_cell.angle_gamma   90.00
#
_symmetry.space_group_name_H-M   'P 1'
#
loop_
_entity.id
_entity.type
_entity.pdbx_description
1 polymer ?
#
loop_
_entity_poly.entity_id
_entity_poly.type
_entity_poly.pdbx_seq_one_letter_code
_entity_poly.pdbx_strand_id
1 'polypeptide(L)'
;MSAEKKHQYFFMLGHVVLLLGLLCSKAMISIGSVFIIGSAVWQIVLNPGLIASPPKPIVGFLMLFFIPFLSFFWSENMHDWLEVVLNKVMLPALAWSYWLAPKLDKREYFWLSVTNIGLVLAGTVYSIGHYLFSADYVNESYLRAKTLKVMYLNDHLHFSLWIIITLGLMLYDWQVLISYWRKYSKFVFGAIALWFMLFLHVLGAKTGLILLYAGLFYLFFQKGIGKISSFYKIMILPLTLGLLFLSYIFIPTFKNRLHYTLYDFNQYAQGSFINGLTDGARVLSWKAGAEIAHTHPILGVGFGDLHDVFDDWHETHSAHLETYNWLQPSNEWLMYWCGSGWLGMILLSIGLWWIYRYSGMKDDRVFAYLFLAQVLMMWYEVNLSNQMGITLFVFSWGWLQLGNRAKLFESDNIGESMPRIG
;
A
#
# COMPACT_ATOMS: atom_id res chain seq x y z
N MET A 1 29.20 -3.02 22.18
CA MET A 1 28.46 -2.74 20.93
C MET A 1 28.64 -1.27 20.58
N SER A 2 29.10 -0.94 19.36
CA SER A 2 29.25 0.46 18.92
C SER A 2 27.89 1.18 18.92
N ALA A 3 27.91 2.52 19.00
CA ALA A 3 26.68 3.33 18.92
C ALA A 3 25.93 3.07 17.60
N GLU A 4 26.65 2.85 16.51
CA GLU A 4 26.09 2.50 15.20
C GLU A 4 25.36 1.15 15.21
N LYS A 5 25.93 0.12 15.84
CA LYS A 5 25.25 -1.18 15.98
C LYS A 5 24.00 -1.10 16.86
N LYS A 6 24.02 -0.30 17.94
CA LYS A 6 22.82 -0.05 18.75
C LYS A 6 21.70 0.59 17.92
N HIS A 7 22.06 1.57 17.10
CA HIS A 7 21.14 2.23 16.20
C HIS A 7 20.56 1.27 15.14
N GLN A 8 21.39 0.40 14.54
CA GLN A 8 20.93 -0.67 13.63
C GLN A 8 19.89 -1.59 14.28
N TYR A 9 20.19 -2.15 15.46
CA TYR A 9 19.25 -3.05 16.15
C TYR A 9 17.94 -2.36 16.53
N PHE A 10 18.00 -1.09 16.94
CA PHE A 10 16.80 -0.32 17.29
C PHE A 10 15.89 -0.10 16.08
N PHE A 11 16.46 0.29 14.93
CA PHE A 11 15.75 0.43 13.67
C PHE A 11 15.11 -0.89 13.21
N MET A 12 15.87 -1.99 13.26
CA MET A 12 15.39 -3.32 12.87
C MET A 12 14.27 -3.83 13.78
N LEU A 13 14.39 -3.61 15.10
CA LEU A 13 13.33 -3.96 16.04
C LEU A 13 12.05 -3.20 15.71
N GLY A 14 12.14 -1.88 15.49
CA GLY A 14 11.00 -1.06 15.08
C GLY A 14 10.35 -1.57 13.79
N HIS A 15 11.16 -1.97 12.81
CA HIS A 15 10.69 -2.60 11.58
C HIS A 15 9.90 -3.89 11.81
N VAL A 16 10.45 -4.81 12.59
CA VAL A 16 9.79 -6.08 12.88
C VAL A 16 8.47 -5.84 13.62
N VAL A 17 8.45 -4.92 14.59
CA VAL A 17 7.23 -4.55 15.32
C VAL A 17 6.19 -3.90 14.40
N LEU A 18 6.62 -3.03 13.48
CA LEU A 18 5.74 -2.41 12.49
C LEU A 18 5.11 -3.46 11.56
N LEU A 19 5.91 -4.41 11.06
CA LEU A 19 5.43 -5.51 10.21
C LEU A 19 4.47 -6.45 10.96
N LEU A 20 4.75 -6.76 12.22
CA LEU A 20 3.82 -7.51 13.08
C LEU A 20 2.51 -6.73 13.29
N GLY A 21 2.60 -5.41 13.42
CA GLY A 21 1.44 -4.54 13.55
C GLY A 21 0.53 -4.57 12.34
N LEU A 22 1.08 -4.59 11.11
CA LEU A 22 0.30 -4.75 9.88
C LEU A 22 -0.55 -6.04 9.87
N LEU A 23 -0.14 -7.07 10.60
CA LEU A 23 -0.86 -8.33 10.69
C LEU A 23 -1.87 -8.39 11.85
N CYS A 24 -1.63 -7.64 12.93
CA CYS A 24 -2.32 -7.87 14.21
C CYS A 24 -2.97 -6.63 14.86
N SER A 25 -2.41 -5.41 14.73
CA SER A 25 -2.88 -4.26 15.56
C SER A 25 -2.36 -2.88 15.12
N LYS A 26 -3.24 -1.85 15.14
CA LYS A 26 -2.87 -0.41 15.02
C LYS A 26 -1.82 0.00 16.04
N ALA A 27 -1.98 -0.43 17.28
CA ALA A 27 -1.08 -0.03 18.36
C ALA A 27 0.36 -0.49 18.08
N MET A 28 0.53 -1.70 17.53
CA MET A 28 1.85 -2.20 17.13
C MET A 28 2.41 -1.44 15.92
N ILE A 29 1.58 -1.02 14.95
CA ILE A 29 2.02 -0.13 13.87
C ILE A 29 2.55 1.18 14.44
N SER A 30 1.82 1.80 15.39
CA SER A 30 2.25 3.02 16.07
C SER A 30 3.56 2.81 16.85
N ILE A 31 3.66 1.73 17.64
CA ILE A 31 4.87 1.42 18.41
C ILE A 31 6.05 1.23 17.46
N GLY A 32 5.93 0.39 16.43
CA GLY A 32 7.00 0.19 15.44
C GLY A 32 7.42 1.48 14.75
N SER A 33 6.45 2.33 14.40
CA SER A 33 6.70 3.66 13.84
C SER A 33 7.49 4.55 14.79
N VAL A 34 7.15 4.57 16.08
CA VAL A 34 7.88 5.33 17.11
C VAL A 34 9.32 4.85 17.25
N PHE A 35 9.58 3.55 17.22
CA PHE A 35 10.96 3.02 17.23
C PHE A 35 11.74 3.47 15.99
N ILE A 36 11.14 3.40 14.80
CA ILE A 36 11.78 3.83 13.56
C ILE A 36 12.08 5.33 13.57
N ILE A 37 11.12 6.15 14.02
CA ILE A 37 11.27 7.61 14.14
C ILE A 37 12.31 7.96 15.20
N GLY A 38 12.26 7.32 16.37
CA GLY A 38 13.23 7.51 17.44
C GLY A 38 14.65 7.17 17.00
N SER A 39 14.80 6.16 16.14
CA SER A 39 16.08 5.82 15.50
C SER A 39 16.65 7.00 14.69
N ALA A 40 15.81 7.63 13.87
CA ALA A 40 16.21 8.77 13.06
C ALA A 40 16.52 10.01 13.92
N VAL A 41 15.71 10.26 14.95
CA VAL A 41 15.98 11.34 15.93
C VAL A 41 17.32 11.11 16.62
N TRP A 42 17.65 9.87 17.00
CA TRP A 42 18.96 9.54 17.57
C TRP A 42 20.10 9.94 16.63
N GLN A 43 20.00 9.63 15.34
CA GLN A 43 21.04 10.05 14.37
C GLN A 43 21.14 11.56 14.22
N ILE A 44 20.00 12.25 14.18
CA ILE A 44 19.93 13.70 14.07
C ILE A 44 20.60 14.36 15.28
N VAL A 45 20.36 13.86 16.49
CA VAL A 45 21.00 14.38 17.71
C VAL A 45 22.51 14.21 17.66
N LEU A 46 23.01 13.10 17.12
CA LEU A 46 24.44 12.88 16.93
C LEU A 46 25.05 13.74 15.82
N ASN A 47 24.29 14.05 14.76
CA ASN A 47 24.73 14.84 13.62
C ASN A 47 23.65 15.85 13.21
N PRO A 48 23.54 17.01 13.89
CA PRO A 48 22.47 17.98 13.65
C PRO A 48 22.41 18.52 12.22
N GLY A 49 23.53 18.50 11.49
CA GLY A 49 23.59 18.87 10.06
C GLY A 49 22.69 18.04 9.14
N LEU A 50 22.22 16.88 9.58
CA LEU A 50 21.29 16.02 8.82
C LEU A 50 19.89 16.66 8.65
N ILE A 51 19.52 17.65 9.46
CA ILE A 51 18.24 18.39 9.31
C ILE A 51 18.32 19.47 8.23
N ALA A 52 19.48 20.11 8.06
CA ALA A 52 19.61 21.39 7.36
C ALA A 52 19.28 21.33 5.86
N SER A 53 19.12 20.14 5.28
CA SER A 53 18.76 19.98 3.87
C SER A 53 17.88 18.74 3.69
N PRO A 54 16.52 18.88 3.77
CA PRO A 54 15.61 17.78 3.50
C PRO A 54 15.96 17.13 2.16
N PRO A 55 16.16 15.80 2.13
CA PRO A 55 16.20 15.04 0.90
C PRO A 55 15.02 15.38 0.00
N LYS A 56 15.29 15.57 -1.29
CA LYS A 56 14.27 15.96 -2.27
C LYS A 56 12.98 15.13 -2.19
N PRO A 57 12.98 13.78 -2.10
CA PRO A 57 11.73 13.02 -2.01
C PRO A 57 10.85 13.40 -0.80
N ILE A 58 11.46 13.80 0.32
CA ILE A 58 10.71 14.11 1.55
C ILE A 58 9.85 15.36 1.40
N VAL A 59 10.26 16.32 0.57
CA VAL A 59 9.43 17.48 0.22
C VAL A 59 8.07 17.03 -0.33
N GLY A 60 8.04 15.96 -1.13
CA GLY A 60 6.79 15.41 -1.64
C GLY A 60 5.92 14.80 -0.54
N PHE A 61 6.50 14.06 0.40
CA PHE A 61 5.76 13.56 1.58
C PHE A 61 5.25 14.68 2.48
N LEU A 62 6.02 15.76 2.64
CA LEU A 62 5.59 16.96 3.36
C LEU A 62 4.41 17.63 2.65
N MET A 63 4.39 17.70 1.31
CA MET A 63 3.24 18.23 0.56
C MET A 63 1.96 17.43 0.84
N LEU A 64 2.05 16.10 0.92
CA LEU A 64 0.90 15.23 1.23
C LEU A 64 0.32 15.48 2.64
N PHE A 65 1.18 15.86 3.60
CA PHE A 65 0.82 16.19 4.98
C PHE A 65 0.39 17.65 5.16
N PHE A 66 0.99 18.59 4.42
CA PHE A 66 0.81 20.01 4.68
C PHE A 66 -0.60 20.49 4.34
N ILE A 67 -1.25 19.87 3.36
CA ILE A 67 -2.61 20.25 2.95
C ILE A 67 -3.61 19.98 4.10
N PRO A 68 -3.70 18.77 4.67
CA PRO A 68 -4.67 18.54 5.75
C PRO A 68 -4.30 19.29 7.02
N PHE A 69 -3.00 19.53 7.25
CA PHE A 69 -2.55 20.43 8.32
C PHE A 69 -3.07 21.86 8.15
N LEU A 70 -2.96 22.47 6.95
CA LEU A 70 -3.45 23.82 6.69
C LEU A 70 -4.97 23.95 6.83
N SER A 71 -5.72 22.87 6.60
CA SER A 71 -7.18 22.89 6.74
C SER A 71 -7.69 23.26 8.13
N PHE A 72 -6.79 23.34 9.13
CA PHE A 72 -7.04 23.97 10.42
C PHE A 72 -7.73 25.33 10.32
N PHE A 73 -7.34 26.16 9.35
CA PHE A 73 -7.84 27.54 9.25
C PHE A 73 -9.28 27.65 8.78
N TRP A 74 -9.87 26.57 8.26
CA TRP A 74 -11.24 26.56 7.74
C TRP A 74 -12.02 25.28 8.07
N SER A 75 -11.51 24.44 8.98
CA SER A 75 -12.30 23.37 9.58
C SER A 75 -13.01 23.92 10.82
N GLU A 76 -14.20 23.45 11.13
CA GLU A 76 -14.93 23.77 12.36
C GLU A 76 -14.76 22.65 13.41
N ASN A 77 -14.83 21.39 12.98
CA ASN A 77 -14.61 20.20 13.79
C ASN A 77 -13.10 19.95 14.00
N MET A 78 -12.59 20.52 15.08
CA MET A 78 -11.17 20.41 15.48
C MET A 78 -10.78 19.01 15.96
N HIS A 79 -11.74 18.19 16.40
CA HIS A 79 -11.45 16.84 16.87
C HIS A 79 -11.04 15.94 15.70
N ASP A 80 -11.88 15.87 14.68
CA ASP A 80 -11.65 15.08 13.48
C ASP A 80 -10.45 15.61 12.69
N TRP A 81 -10.29 16.94 12.63
CA TRP A 81 -9.09 17.55 12.04
C TRP A 81 -7.81 17.04 12.70
N LEU A 82 -7.78 17.02 14.05
CA LEU A 82 -6.60 16.56 14.79
C LEU A 82 -6.32 15.08 14.51
N GLU A 83 -7.35 14.22 14.43
CA GLU A 83 -7.17 12.82 14.08
C GLU A 83 -6.56 12.65 12.68
N VAL A 84 -7.06 13.39 11.69
CA VAL A 84 -6.52 13.38 10.32
C VAL A 84 -5.05 13.81 10.30
N VAL A 85 -4.71 14.90 10.99
CA VAL A 85 -3.34 15.43 11.05
C VAL A 85 -2.40 14.47 11.77
N LEU A 86 -2.81 13.92 12.91
CA LEU A 86 -2.02 12.93 13.67
C LEU A 86 -1.77 11.66 12.88
N ASN A 87 -2.72 11.23 12.05
CA ASN A 87 -2.49 10.10 11.17
C ASN A 87 -1.52 10.47 10.03
N LYS A 88 -1.72 11.62 9.37
CA LYS A 88 -0.92 12.03 8.20
C LYS A 88 0.49 12.51 8.54
N VAL A 89 0.78 12.93 9.78
CA VAL A 89 2.16 13.28 10.19
C VAL A 89 3.12 12.09 10.09
N MET A 90 2.59 10.86 10.12
CA MET A 90 3.36 9.64 9.91
C MET A 90 3.98 9.58 8.51
N LEU A 91 3.39 10.23 7.49
CA LEU A 91 3.93 10.25 6.12
C LEU A 91 5.35 10.83 6.07
N PRO A 92 5.56 12.13 6.38
CA PRO A 92 6.91 12.69 6.38
C PRO A 92 7.79 12.11 7.48
N ALA A 93 7.25 11.79 8.67
CA ALA A 93 8.05 11.28 9.78
C ALA A 93 8.70 9.92 9.46
N LEU A 94 7.91 8.97 8.96
CA LEU A 94 8.45 7.66 8.55
C LEU A 94 9.35 7.80 7.32
N ALA A 95 8.98 8.61 6.32
CA ALA A 95 9.80 8.79 5.13
C ALA A 95 11.18 9.36 5.46
N TRP A 96 11.25 10.33 6.37
CA TRP A 96 12.51 10.86 6.89
C TRP A 96 13.31 9.80 7.62
N SER A 97 12.64 8.95 8.38
CA SER A 97 13.28 7.89 9.16
C SER A 97 13.88 6.80 8.30
N TYR A 98 13.18 6.39 7.23
CA TYR A 98 13.73 5.49 6.21
C TYR A 98 14.90 6.13 5.46
N TRP A 99 14.86 7.44 5.22
CA TRP A 99 15.99 8.13 4.62
C TRP A 99 17.23 8.15 5.52
N LEU A 100 17.06 8.32 6.83
CA LEU A 100 18.14 8.27 7.82
C LEU A 100 18.39 6.86 8.35
N ALA A 101 17.84 5.83 7.70
CA ALA A 101 18.04 4.47 8.13
C ALA A 101 19.52 4.10 8.17
N PRO A 102 19.94 3.31 9.18
CA PRO A 102 21.32 2.83 9.25
C PRO A 102 21.65 1.95 8.04
N LYS A 103 22.94 1.86 7.71
CA LYS A 103 23.42 0.88 6.73
C LYS A 103 23.16 -0.51 7.29
N LEU A 104 22.46 -1.35 6.55
CA LEU A 104 22.22 -2.75 6.91
C LEU A 104 23.16 -3.63 6.11
N ASP A 105 23.73 -4.65 6.75
CA ASP A 105 24.46 -5.67 6.03
C ASP A 105 23.51 -6.59 5.24
N LYS A 106 24.05 -7.40 4.33
CA LYS A 106 23.27 -8.30 3.48
C LYS A 106 22.48 -9.34 4.28
N ARG A 107 22.98 -9.75 5.43
CA ARG A 107 22.36 -10.77 6.30
C ARG A 107 21.19 -10.16 7.05
N GLU A 108 21.36 -8.98 7.63
CA GLU A 108 20.34 -8.20 8.32
C GLU A 108 19.19 -7.88 7.36
N TYR A 109 19.51 -7.38 6.16
CA TYR A 109 18.53 -7.10 5.12
C TYR A 109 17.80 -8.39 4.68
N PHE A 110 18.52 -9.50 4.47
CA PHE A 110 17.92 -10.80 4.17
C PHE A 110 16.91 -11.24 5.24
N TRP A 111 17.25 -11.13 6.52
CA TRP A 111 16.34 -11.53 7.60
C TRP A 111 15.11 -10.64 7.67
N LEU A 112 15.24 -9.33 7.44
CA LEU A 112 14.07 -8.46 7.30
C LEU A 112 13.17 -8.92 6.14
N SER A 113 13.72 -9.19 4.95
CA SER A 113 12.94 -9.68 3.80
C SER A 113 12.21 -10.98 4.13
N VAL A 114 12.90 -11.94 4.77
CA VAL A 114 12.30 -13.21 5.19
C VAL A 114 11.22 -13.00 6.25
N THR A 115 11.41 -12.09 7.19
CA THR A 115 10.37 -11.73 8.19
C THR A 115 9.12 -11.17 7.51
N ASN A 116 9.26 -10.22 6.57
CA ASN A 116 8.11 -9.69 5.83
C ASN A 116 7.37 -10.81 5.07
N ILE A 117 8.10 -11.64 4.31
CA ILE A 117 7.52 -12.77 3.57
C ILE A 117 6.83 -13.75 4.52
N GLY A 118 7.47 -14.08 5.65
CA GLY A 118 6.94 -15.02 6.64
C GLY A 118 5.66 -14.52 7.31
N LEU A 119 5.55 -13.22 7.58
CA LEU A 119 4.35 -12.62 8.17
C LEU A 119 3.17 -12.59 7.18
N VAL A 120 3.43 -12.21 5.92
CA VAL A 120 2.40 -12.29 4.87
C VAL A 120 1.96 -13.74 4.66
N LEU A 121 2.91 -14.69 4.63
CA LEU A 121 2.61 -16.11 4.54
C LEU A 121 1.74 -16.58 5.71
N ALA A 122 2.08 -16.23 6.96
CA ALA A 122 1.28 -16.55 8.13
C ALA A 122 -0.15 -15.98 8.02
N GLY A 123 -0.30 -14.74 7.55
CA GLY A 123 -1.60 -14.13 7.29
C GLY A 123 -2.42 -14.89 6.26
N THR A 124 -1.83 -15.25 5.12
CA THR A 124 -2.52 -16.01 4.07
C THR A 124 -2.91 -17.42 4.54
N VAL A 125 -2.02 -18.10 5.29
CA VAL A 125 -2.30 -19.43 5.85
C VAL A 125 -3.43 -19.37 6.88
N TYR A 126 -3.47 -18.35 7.73
CA TYR A 126 -4.59 -18.13 8.65
C TYR A 126 -5.92 -17.98 7.93
N SER A 127 -5.96 -17.14 6.89
CA SER A 127 -7.17 -16.91 6.11
C SER A 127 -7.65 -18.16 5.37
N ILE A 128 -6.73 -18.95 4.81
CA ILE A 128 -7.06 -20.24 4.20
C ILE A 128 -7.49 -21.26 5.25
N GLY A 129 -6.85 -21.30 6.43
CA GLY A 129 -7.28 -22.15 7.53
C GLY A 129 -8.75 -21.88 7.88
N HIS A 130 -9.12 -20.61 8.05
CA HIS A 130 -10.51 -20.22 8.29
C HIS A 130 -11.47 -20.62 7.16
N TYR A 131 -11.02 -20.52 5.89
CA TYR A 131 -11.79 -20.99 4.75
C TYR A 131 -12.07 -22.50 4.83
N LEU A 132 -11.04 -23.31 5.11
CA LEU A 132 -11.15 -24.77 5.14
C LEU A 132 -12.06 -25.28 6.26
N PHE A 133 -12.16 -24.56 7.39
CA PHE A 133 -13.07 -24.94 8.49
C PHE A 133 -14.54 -24.61 8.21
N SER A 134 -14.87 -23.72 7.27
CA SER A 134 -16.25 -23.26 7.04
C SER A 134 -16.48 -22.85 5.58
N ALA A 135 -16.08 -23.72 4.65
CA ALA A 135 -16.06 -23.41 3.22
C ALA A 135 -17.44 -23.02 2.67
N ASP A 136 -18.50 -23.76 3.03
CA ASP A 136 -19.86 -23.50 2.54
C ASP A 136 -20.36 -22.11 2.97
N TYR A 137 -20.21 -21.78 4.26
CA TYR A 137 -20.56 -20.48 4.79
C TYR A 137 -19.78 -19.35 4.14
N VAL A 138 -18.45 -19.53 3.95
CA VAL A 138 -17.63 -18.51 3.30
C VAL A 138 -18.07 -18.33 1.85
N ASN A 139 -18.27 -19.40 1.10
CA ASN A 139 -18.71 -19.32 -0.29
C ASN A 139 -20.07 -18.62 -0.44
N GLU A 140 -21.03 -18.89 0.45
CA GLU A 140 -22.31 -18.19 0.46
C GLU A 140 -22.13 -16.70 0.81
N SER A 141 -21.26 -16.39 1.76
CA SER A 141 -21.01 -15.00 2.19
C SER A 141 -20.48 -14.11 1.06
N TYR A 142 -19.75 -14.68 0.10
CA TYR A 142 -19.24 -13.98 -1.09
C TYR A 142 -20.34 -13.51 -2.04
N LEU A 143 -21.55 -14.08 -1.96
CA LEU A 143 -22.74 -13.60 -2.68
C LEU A 143 -23.37 -12.37 -2.01
N ARG A 144 -22.97 -12.05 -0.77
CA ARG A 144 -23.52 -10.95 0.06
C ARG A 144 -22.44 -9.94 0.41
N ALA A 145 -21.63 -9.55 -0.57
CA ALA A 145 -20.57 -8.54 -0.47
C ALA A 145 -19.39 -8.84 0.49
N LYS A 146 -19.37 -9.98 1.20
CA LYS A 146 -18.29 -10.34 2.12
C LYS A 146 -17.07 -10.93 1.41
N THR A 147 -15.95 -10.94 2.12
CA THR A 147 -14.68 -11.54 1.68
C THR A 147 -14.14 -12.49 2.74
N LEU A 148 -13.11 -13.26 2.36
CA LEU A 148 -12.36 -14.12 3.25
C LEU A 148 -11.89 -13.33 4.47
N LYS A 149 -11.95 -13.96 5.65
CA LYS A 149 -11.47 -13.34 6.88
C LYS A 149 -9.95 -13.16 6.79
N VAL A 150 -9.49 -11.93 6.92
CA VAL A 150 -8.07 -11.60 7.13
C VAL A 150 -7.86 -11.12 8.57
N MET A 151 -6.66 -11.35 9.13
CA MET A 151 -6.43 -11.20 10.58
C MET A 151 -6.82 -9.81 11.11
N TYR A 152 -6.20 -8.76 10.57
CA TYR A 152 -6.34 -7.42 11.13
C TYR A 152 -7.53 -6.65 10.51
N LEU A 153 -8.52 -6.35 11.36
CA LEU A 153 -9.79 -5.64 11.05
C LEU A 153 -10.57 -6.16 9.83
N ASN A 154 -10.25 -7.36 9.34
CA ASN A 154 -10.76 -7.87 8.08
C ASN A 154 -10.51 -6.94 6.87
N ASP A 155 -9.42 -6.17 6.92
CA ASP A 155 -9.06 -5.21 5.87
C ASP A 155 -8.36 -5.91 4.69
N HIS A 156 -9.17 -6.57 3.87
CA HIS A 156 -8.72 -7.32 2.71
C HIS A 156 -8.08 -6.42 1.63
N LEU A 157 -8.40 -5.12 1.62
CA LEU A 157 -7.84 -4.15 0.68
C LEU A 157 -6.36 -3.92 0.97
N HIS A 158 -6.04 -3.46 2.18
CA HIS A 158 -4.65 -3.21 2.58
C HIS A 158 -3.85 -4.52 2.69
N PHE A 159 -4.47 -5.63 3.10
CA PHE A 159 -3.79 -6.92 3.10
C PHE A 159 -3.42 -7.38 1.67
N SER A 160 -4.32 -7.21 0.70
CA SER A 160 -4.02 -7.51 -0.70
C SER A 160 -2.90 -6.62 -1.25
N LEU A 161 -2.89 -5.33 -0.90
CA LEU A 161 -1.81 -4.41 -1.25
C LEU A 161 -0.48 -4.84 -0.61
N TRP A 162 -0.48 -5.32 0.64
CA TRP A 162 0.74 -5.80 1.29
C TRP A 162 1.30 -7.07 0.62
N ILE A 163 0.44 -7.98 0.15
CA ILE A 163 0.85 -9.12 -0.69
C ILE A 163 1.49 -8.64 -1.98
N ILE A 164 0.88 -7.66 -2.66
CA ILE A 164 1.39 -7.07 -3.90
C ILE A 164 2.76 -6.42 -3.69
N ILE A 165 2.93 -5.63 -2.61
CA ILE A 165 4.21 -5.05 -2.23
C ILE A 165 5.23 -6.16 -1.99
N THR A 166 4.87 -7.19 -1.23
CA THR A 166 5.76 -8.31 -0.92
C THR A 166 6.20 -9.07 -2.17
N LEU A 167 5.29 -9.32 -3.13
CA LEU A 167 5.65 -9.91 -4.42
C LEU A 167 6.63 -9.03 -5.20
N GLY A 168 6.42 -7.70 -5.22
CA GLY A 168 7.37 -6.77 -5.84
C GLY A 168 8.73 -6.79 -5.13
N LEU A 169 8.76 -6.73 -3.81
CA LEU A 169 9.99 -6.78 -3.02
C LEU A 169 10.74 -8.12 -3.22
N MET A 170 10.03 -9.25 -3.32
CA MET A 170 10.63 -10.54 -3.67
C MET A 170 11.34 -10.52 -5.03
N LEU A 171 10.78 -9.82 -6.02
CA LEU A 171 11.43 -9.63 -7.33
C LEU A 171 12.66 -8.72 -7.21
N TYR A 172 12.57 -7.63 -6.46
CA TYR A 172 13.66 -6.68 -6.26
C TYR A 172 14.83 -7.24 -5.42
N ASP A 173 14.52 -8.09 -4.44
CA ASP A 173 15.45 -8.73 -3.50
C ASP A 173 15.89 -10.13 -3.94
N TRP A 174 15.51 -10.57 -5.14
CA TRP A 174 15.68 -11.96 -5.59
C TRP A 174 17.10 -12.50 -5.38
N GLN A 175 18.12 -11.71 -5.74
CA GLN A 175 19.53 -12.11 -5.57
C GLN A 175 19.94 -12.27 -4.10
N VAL A 176 19.41 -11.42 -3.21
CA VAL A 176 19.65 -11.54 -1.77
C VAL A 176 18.97 -12.79 -1.23
N LEU A 177 17.71 -13.03 -1.60
CA LEU A 177 16.93 -14.18 -1.14
C LEU A 177 17.58 -15.53 -1.51
N ILE A 178 18.15 -15.64 -2.71
CA ILE A 178 18.77 -16.90 -3.16
C ILE A 178 20.22 -17.09 -2.66
N SER A 179 20.82 -16.08 -2.03
CA SER A 179 22.24 -16.09 -1.68
C SER A 179 22.62 -17.03 -0.53
N TYR A 180 21.75 -17.17 0.48
CA TYR A 180 22.06 -17.94 1.70
C TYR A 180 21.60 -19.41 1.64
N TRP A 181 20.57 -19.76 0.85
CA TRP A 181 19.96 -21.10 0.81
C TRP A 181 20.15 -21.76 -0.56
N ARG A 182 21.41 -22.05 -0.94
CA ARG A 182 21.83 -22.28 -2.33
C ARG A 182 21.09 -23.36 -3.13
N LYS A 183 20.71 -24.49 -2.52
CA LYS A 183 20.13 -25.62 -3.29
C LYS A 183 18.62 -25.50 -3.52
N TYR A 184 17.87 -24.95 -2.55
CA TYR A 184 16.40 -24.98 -2.57
C TYR A 184 15.73 -23.61 -2.53
N SER A 185 16.45 -22.51 -2.26
CA SER A 185 15.88 -21.15 -2.14
C SER A 185 15.00 -20.75 -3.34
N LYS A 186 15.48 -20.99 -4.57
CA LYS A 186 14.73 -20.65 -5.78
C LYS A 186 13.37 -21.33 -5.83
N PHE A 187 13.32 -22.61 -5.46
CA PHE A 187 12.08 -23.37 -5.43
C PHE A 187 11.16 -22.90 -4.29
N VAL A 188 11.71 -22.69 -3.09
CA VAL A 188 10.95 -22.24 -1.91
C VAL A 188 10.33 -20.86 -2.14
N PHE A 189 11.12 -19.85 -2.52
CA PHE A 189 10.60 -18.51 -2.76
C PHE A 189 9.71 -18.45 -4.01
N GLY A 190 9.99 -19.27 -5.03
CA GLY A 190 9.11 -19.43 -6.19
C GLY A 190 7.74 -20.01 -5.80
N ALA A 191 7.71 -21.03 -4.95
CA ALA A 191 6.48 -21.62 -4.43
C ALA A 191 5.69 -20.65 -3.55
N ILE A 192 6.36 -19.87 -2.70
CA ILE A 192 5.72 -18.82 -1.88
C ILE A 192 5.12 -17.72 -2.76
N ALA A 193 5.84 -17.27 -3.80
CA ALA A 193 5.30 -16.28 -4.74
C ALA A 193 4.06 -16.83 -5.47
N LEU A 194 4.12 -18.09 -5.92
CA LEU A 194 2.97 -18.76 -6.53
C LEU A 194 1.79 -18.86 -5.56
N TRP A 195 2.04 -19.23 -4.31
CA TRP A 195 1.03 -19.27 -3.25
C TRP A 195 0.35 -17.91 -3.07
N PHE A 196 1.11 -16.81 -2.99
CA PHE A 196 0.54 -15.46 -2.88
C PHE A 196 -0.33 -15.08 -4.08
N MET A 197 0.11 -15.40 -5.30
CA MET A 197 -0.70 -15.17 -6.49
C MET A 197 -2.01 -15.98 -6.44
N LEU A 198 -1.96 -17.27 -6.11
CA LEU A 198 -3.16 -18.11 -5.97
C LEU A 198 -4.07 -17.62 -4.85
N PHE A 199 -3.50 -17.20 -3.71
CA PHE A 199 -4.26 -16.65 -2.59
C PHE A 199 -5.05 -15.41 -3.00
N LEU A 200 -4.49 -14.49 -3.79
CA LEU A 200 -5.22 -13.31 -4.28
C LEU A 200 -6.47 -13.69 -5.09
N HIS A 201 -6.45 -14.82 -5.82
CA HIS A 201 -7.62 -15.31 -6.54
C HIS A 201 -8.66 -15.93 -5.60
N VAL A 202 -8.21 -16.69 -4.59
CA VAL A 202 -9.09 -17.24 -3.55
C VAL A 202 -9.72 -16.11 -2.72
N LEU A 203 -8.95 -15.07 -2.39
CA LEU A 203 -9.45 -13.89 -1.70
C LEU A 203 -10.50 -13.15 -2.53
N GLY A 204 -10.41 -13.18 -3.87
CA GLY A 204 -11.36 -12.51 -4.75
C GLY A 204 -11.39 -11.00 -4.58
N ALA A 205 -10.34 -10.39 -4.02
CA ALA A 205 -10.26 -8.95 -3.87
C ALA A 205 -10.00 -8.30 -5.23
N LYS A 206 -11.00 -7.61 -5.78
CA LYS A 206 -10.96 -6.98 -7.11
C LYS A 206 -9.76 -6.06 -7.29
N THR A 207 -9.56 -5.15 -6.32
CA THR A 207 -8.42 -4.21 -6.33
C THR A 207 -7.09 -4.95 -6.33
N GLY A 208 -6.89 -5.91 -5.42
CA GLY A 208 -5.67 -6.72 -5.37
C GLY A 208 -5.34 -7.45 -6.67
N LEU A 209 -6.34 -8.01 -7.35
CA LEU A 209 -6.16 -8.66 -8.65
C LEU A 209 -5.85 -7.66 -9.77
N ILE A 210 -6.54 -6.52 -9.81
CA ILE A 210 -6.23 -5.44 -10.77
C ILE A 210 -4.78 -4.99 -10.60
N LEU A 211 -4.31 -4.79 -9.36
CA LEU A 211 -2.93 -4.41 -9.07
C LEU A 211 -1.93 -5.50 -9.50
N LEU A 212 -2.22 -6.78 -9.24
CA LEU A 212 -1.40 -7.91 -9.68
C LEU A 212 -1.21 -7.90 -11.20
N TYR A 213 -2.30 -7.85 -11.94
CA TYR A 213 -2.26 -7.94 -13.40
C TYR A 213 -1.74 -6.67 -14.06
N ALA A 214 -2.07 -5.49 -13.54
CA ALA A 214 -1.48 -4.23 -13.99
C ALA A 214 0.06 -4.25 -13.79
N GLY A 215 0.53 -4.83 -12.69
CA GLY A 215 1.93 -5.02 -12.40
C GLY A 215 2.64 -5.95 -13.35
N LEU A 216 2.08 -7.15 -13.54
CA LEU A 216 2.60 -8.14 -14.49
C LEU A 216 2.65 -7.56 -15.91
N PHE A 217 1.57 -6.88 -16.34
CA PHE A 217 1.52 -6.18 -17.61
C PHE A 217 2.62 -5.12 -17.69
N TYR A 218 2.73 -4.22 -16.71
CA TYR A 218 3.74 -3.18 -16.69
C TYR A 218 5.16 -3.74 -16.78
N LEU A 219 5.54 -4.68 -15.91
CA LEU A 219 6.88 -5.27 -15.88
C LEU A 219 7.24 -5.93 -17.21
N PHE A 220 6.25 -6.52 -17.86
CA PHE A 220 6.41 -7.24 -19.11
C PHE A 220 6.71 -6.36 -20.33
N PHE A 221 6.08 -5.17 -20.40
CA PHE A 221 6.27 -4.22 -21.48
C PHE A 221 7.51 -3.33 -21.30
N GLN A 222 8.21 -3.40 -20.17
CA GLN A 222 9.40 -2.61 -19.92
C GLN A 222 10.63 -3.06 -20.75
N LYS A 223 11.35 -2.07 -21.29
CA LYS A 223 12.55 -2.27 -22.12
C LYS A 223 13.68 -2.94 -21.33
N GLY A 224 13.82 -4.25 -21.47
CA GLY A 224 14.96 -5.01 -20.93
C GLY A 224 14.64 -6.45 -20.51
N ILE A 225 13.38 -6.89 -20.64
CA ILE A 225 13.07 -8.31 -20.88
C ILE A 225 13.32 -8.64 -22.38
N GLY A 226 14.38 -8.05 -22.95
CA GLY A 226 14.64 -7.99 -24.39
C GLY A 226 15.19 -9.28 -25.00
N LYS A 227 15.47 -10.30 -24.18
CA LYS A 227 15.82 -11.65 -24.64
C LYS A 227 14.60 -12.56 -24.84
N ILE A 228 13.43 -12.16 -24.35
CA ILE A 228 12.19 -12.91 -24.56
C ILE A 228 11.65 -12.53 -25.93
N SER A 229 11.47 -13.52 -26.81
CA SER A 229 10.98 -13.31 -28.16
C SER A 229 9.61 -12.62 -28.15
N SER A 230 9.31 -11.84 -29.19
CA SER A 230 8.02 -11.16 -29.35
C SER A 230 6.82 -12.13 -29.29
N PHE A 231 7.04 -13.42 -29.53
CA PHE A 231 6.04 -14.47 -29.39
C PHE A 231 5.54 -14.62 -27.95
N TYR A 232 6.45 -14.77 -26.98
CA TYR A 232 6.04 -14.85 -25.57
C TYR A 232 5.35 -13.56 -25.12
N LYS A 233 5.69 -12.42 -25.75
CA LYS A 233 4.99 -11.15 -25.55
C LYS A 233 3.50 -11.18 -25.89
N ILE A 234 3.16 -11.90 -26.94
CA ILE A 234 1.78 -12.07 -27.37
C ILE A 234 1.07 -13.12 -26.49
N MET A 235 1.78 -14.10 -25.94
CA MET A 235 1.21 -15.16 -25.10
C MET A 235 0.79 -14.72 -23.68
N ILE A 236 1.22 -13.55 -23.19
CA ILE A 236 0.87 -13.14 -21.81
C ILE A 236 -0.63 -12.85 -21.64
N LEU A 237 -1.26 -12.29 -22.68
CA LEU A 237 -2.67 -11.96 -22.66
C LEU A 237 -3.52 -13.25 -22.57
N PRO A 238 -3.36 -14.26 -23.45
CA PRO A 238 -4.09 -15.51 -23.31
C PRO A 238 -3.71 -16.29 -22.04
N LEU A 239 -2.48 -16.18 -21.53
CA LEU A 239 -2.12 -16.80 -20.24
C LEU A 239 -2.84 -16.15 -19.07
N THR A 240 -2.92 -14.82 -19.07
CA THR A 240 -3.62 -14.04 -18.04
C THR A 240 -5.12 -14.31 -18.08
N LEU A 241 -5.72 -14.24 -19.27
CA LEU A 241 -7.13 -14.59 -19.48
C LEU A 241 -7.40 -16.05 -19.13
N GLY A 242 -6.48 -16.96 -19.46
CA GLY A 242 -6.53 -18.36 -19.09
C GLY A 242 -6.52 -18.55 -17.57
N LEU A 243 -5.66 -17.85 -16.83
CA LEU A 243 -5.63 -17.91 -15.37
C LEU A 243 -6.92 -17.37 -14.74
N LEU A 244 -7.46 -16.26 -15.25
CA LEU A 244 -8.76 -15.73 -14.82
C LEU A 244 -9.90 -16.71 -15.11
N PHE A 245 -9.91 -17.31 -16.30
CA PHE A 245 -10.91 -18.30 -16.71
C PHE A 245 -10.84 -19.57 -15.85
N LEU A 246 -9.63 -20.09 -15.61
CA LEU A 246 -9.42 -21.23 -14.72
C LEU A 246 -9.85 -20.88 -13.29
N SER A 247 -9.56 -19.67 -12.81
CA SER A 247 -10.02 -19.21 -11.50
C SER A 247 -11.54 -19.16 -11.41
N TYR A 248 -12.23 -18.71 -12.46
CA TYR A 248 -13.70 -18.72 -12.53
C TYR A 248 -14.30 -20.13 -12.46
N ILE A 249 -13.65 -21.12 -13.06
CA ILE A 249 -14.13 -22.52 -13.04
C ILE A 249 -13.82 -23.19 -11.69
N PHE A 250 -12.60 -23.04 -11.19
CA PHE A 250 -12.07 -23.87 -10.11
C PHE A 250 -12.10 -23.20 -8.73
N ILE A 251 -12.30 -21.88 -8.63
CA ILE A 251 -12.29 -21.14 -7.36
C ILE A 251 -13.70 -20.59 -7.08
N PRO A 252 -14.51 -21.23 -6.21
CA PRO A 252 -15.87 -20.82 -5.94
C PRO A 252 -16.01 -19.38 -5.42
N THR A 253 -15.09 -18.94 -4.56
CA THR A 253 -15.08 -17.56 -4.04
C THR A 253 -14.91 -16.52 -5.16
N PHE A 254 -14.02 -16.78 -6.12
CA PHE A 254 -13.82 -15.93 -7.29
C PHE A 254 -15.08 -15.87 -8.16
N LYS A 255 -15.68 -17.02 -8.47
CA LYS A 255 -16.95 -17.10 -9.22
C LYS A 255 -18.06 -16.32 -8.54
N ASN A 256 -18.28 -16.54 -7.24
CA ASN A 256 -19.33 -15.88 -6.47
C ASN A 256 -19.09 -14.36 -6.38
N ARG A 257 -17.82 -13.93 -6.22
CA ARG A 257 -17.48 -12.50 -6.23
C ARG A 257 -17.79 -11.84 -7.57
N LEU A 258 -17.55 -12.53 -8.68
CA LEU A 258 -17.85 -12.02 -10.01
C LEU A 258 -19.37 -11.84 -10.19
N HIS A 259 -20.16 -12.85 -9.82
CA HIS A 259 -21.63 -12.77 -9.85
C HIS A 259 -22.16 -11.62 -8.98
N TYR A 260 -21.67 -11.51 -7.75
CA TYR A 260 -21.99 -10.40 -6.85
C TYR A 260 -21.66 -9.04 -7.48
N THR A 261 -20.48 -8.90 -8.08
CA THR A 261 -20.03 -7.63 -8.68
C THR A 261 -20.88 -7.24 -9.88
N LEU A 262 -21.27 -8.21 -10.72
CA LEU A 262 -22.18 -7.96 -11.84
C LEU A 262 -23.59 -7.57 -11.36
N TYR A 263 -24.07 -8.20 -10.29
CA TYR A 263 -25.35 -7.83 -9.67
C TYR A 263 -25.30 -6.39 -9.14
N ASP A 264 -24.29 -6.06 -8.33
CA ASP A 264 -24.08 -4.73 -7.77
C ASP A 264 -23.99 -3.66 -8.88
N PHE A 265 -23.19 -3.93 -9.93
CA PHE A 265 -23.11 -3.09 -11.13
C PHE A 265 -24.47 -2.81 -11.76
N ASN A 266 -25.28 -3.85 -11.98
CA ASN A 266 -26.59 -3.68 -12.60
C ASN A 266 -27.53 -2.84 -11.73
N GLN A 267 -27.45 -2.94 -10.40
CA GLN A 267 -28.27 -2.14 -9.49
C GLN A 267 -27.91 -0.64 -9.58
N TYR A 268 -26.65 -0.28 -9.35
CA TYR A 268 -26.27 1.15 -9.35
C TYR A 268 -26.27 1.76 -10.75
N ALA A 269 -26.05 0.98 -11.82
CA ALA A 269 -26.18 1.46 -13.19
C ALA A 269 -27.62 1.90 -13.52
N GLN A 270 -28.61 1.32 -12.83
CA GLN A 270 -30.02 1.73 -12.92
C GLN A 270 -30.38 2.83 -11.90
N GLY A 271 -29.40 3.37 -11.17
CA GLY A 271 -29.62 4.37 -10.11
C GLY A 271 -30.19 3.79 -8.81
N SER A 272 -30.22 2.47 -8.65
CA SER A 272 -30.70 1.80 -7.43
C SER A 272 -29.53 1.51 -6.50
N PHE A 273 -29.51 2.17 -5.34
CA PHE A 273 -28.58 1.90 -4.26
C PHE A 273 -29.26 1.05 -3.19
N ILE A 274 -28.61 -0.02 -2.75
CA ILE A 274 -29.19 -1.02 -1.84
C ILE A 274 -28.24 -1.28 -0.68
N ASN A 275 -28.83 -1.37 0.52
CA ASN A 275 -28.14 -1.74 1.75
C ASN A 275 -27.34 -3.04 1.60
N GLY A 276 -26.05 -2.99 1.95
CA GLY A 276 -25.15 -4.15 1.96
C GLY A 276 -24.41 -4.38 0.65
N LEU A 277 -24.61 -3.55 -0.37
CA LEU A 277 -23.82 -3.57 -1.61
C LEU A 277 -22.62 -2.61 -1.51
N THR A 278 -21.41 -3.14 -1.67
CA THR A 278 -20.16 -2.38 -1.50
C THR A 278 -19.82 -1.46 -2.65
N ASP A 279 -20.02 -1.86 -3.91
CA ASP A 279 -19.62 -1.02 -5.04
C ASP A 279 -20.63 0.10 -5.25
N GLY A 280 -21.93 -0.18 -5.11
CA GLY A 280 -22.98 0.84 -5.13
C GLY A 280 -22.74 1.93 -4.08
N ALA A 281 -22.39 1.56 -2.84
CA ALA A 281 -22.07 2.53 -1.79
C ALA A 281 -20.87 3.43 -2.15
N ARG A 282 -19.83 2.87 -2.81
CA ARG A 282 -18.67 3.65 -3.30
C ARG A 282 -19.03 4.61 -4.43
N VAL A 283 -19.85 4.17 -5.38
CA VAL A 283 -20.33 5.04 -6.46
C VAL A 283 -21.17 6.18 -5.90
N LEU A 284 -22.02 5.89 -4.89
CA LEU A 284 -22.79 6.91 -4.19
C LEU A 284 -21.89 7.90 -3.46
N SER A 285 -20.83 7.45 -2.78
CA SER A 285 -19.89 8.35 -2.10
C SER A 285 -19.06 9.19 -3.07
N TRP A 286 -18.76 8.69 -4.26
CA TRP A 286 -18.17 9.51 -5.33
C TRP A 286 -19.14 10.59 -5.82
N LYS A 287 -20.44 10.27 -5.93
CA LYS A 287 -21.45 11.26 -6.29
C LYS A 287 -21.55 12.35 -5.21
N ALA A 288 -21.62 11.96 -3.94
CA ALA A 288 -21.62 12.88 -2.80
C ALA A 288 -20.38 13.79 -2.82
N GLY A 289 -19.19 13.19 -2.92
CA GLY A 289 -17.95 13.95 -2.95
C GLY A 289 -17.82 14.88 -4.15
N ALA A 290 -18.30 14.49 -5.33
CA ALA A 290 -18.30 15.39 -6.49
C ALA A 290 -19.19 16.62 -6.24
N GLU A 291 -20.39 16.42 -5.71
CA GLU A 291 -21.32 17.52 -5.42
C GLU A 291 -20.80 18.47 -4.33
N ILE A 292 -20.26 17.91 -3.24
CA ILE A 292 -19.63 18.67 -2.15
C ILE A 292 -18.44 19.47 -2.67
N ALA A 293 -17.54 18.84 -3.44
CA ALA A 293 -16.37 19.48 -4.01
C ALA A 293 -16.71 20.58 -5.02
N HIS A 294 -17.78 20.41 -5.80
CA HIS A 294 -18.27 21.44 -6.72
C HIS A 294 -18.89 22.63 -6.00
N THR A 295 -19.49 22.41 -4.83
CA THR A 295 -20.05 23.48 -3.98
C THR A 295 -18.95 24.27 -3.28
N HIS A 296 -17.85 23.62 -2.90
CA HIS A 296 -16.70 24.22 -2.21
C HIS A 296 -15.37 24.08 -3.00
N PRO A 297 -15.26 24.60 -4.23
CA PRO A 297 -14.20 24.20 -5.15
C PRO A 297 -12.80 24.71 -4.78
N ILE A 298 -12.68 25.85 -4.09
CA ILE A 298 -11.39 26.53 -3.88
C ILE A 298 -10.68 26.04 -2.62
N LEU A 299 -11.37 26.08 -1.48
CA LEU A 299 -10.82 25.69 -0.17
C LEU A 299 -11.36 24.34 0.31
N GLY A 300 -12.39 23.77 -0.33
CA GLY A 300 -13.10 22.64 0.25
C GLY A 300 -13.84 23.02 1.54
N VAL A 301 -14.27 22.01 2.27
CA VAL A 301 -14.97 22.15 3.56
C VAL A 301 -14.04 22.02 4.76
N GLY A 302 -12.77 21.68 4.56
CA GLY A 302 -11.84 21.37 5.66
C GLY A 302 -11.78 19.87 5.94
N PHE A 303 -10.62 19.35 6.33
CA PHE A 303 -10.50 17.92 6.61
C PHE A 303 -11.17 17.50 7.93
N GLY A 304 -11.40 18.45 8.85
CA GLY A 304 -12.16 18.20 10.07
C GLY A 304 -13.64 17.98 9.81
N ASP A 305 -14.21 18.66 8.81
CA ASP A 305 -15.67 18.70 8.62
C ASP A 305 -16.16 17.65 7.62
N LEU A 306 -15.25 16.83 7.07
CA LEU A 306 -15.58 15.84 6.05
C LEU A 306 -16.61 14.81 6.53
N HIS A 307 -16.56 14.41 7.80
CA HIS A 307 -17.54 13.45 8.33
C HIS A 307 -18.92 14.09 8.38
N ASP A 308 -19.03 15.23 9.05
CA ASP A 308 -20.29 15.96 9.26
C ASP A 308 -20.96 16.35 7.93
N VAL A 309 -20.18 16.89 6.98
CA VAL A 309 -20.71 17.32 5.67
C VAL A 309 -21.19 16.12 4.83
N PHE A 310 -20.54 14.97 4.91
CA PHE A 310 -20.99 13.78 4.19
C PHE A 310 -22.24 13.18 4.82
N ASP A 311 -22.33 13.15 6.15
CA ASP A 311 -23.52 12.71 6.87
C ASP A 311 -24.73 13.58 6.51
N ASP A 312 -24.58 14.91 6.55
CA ASP A 312 -25.63 15.86 6.14
C ASP A 312 -26.09 15.61 4.70
N TRP A 313 -25.15 15.39 3.78
CA TRP A 313 -25.48 15.08 2.38
C TRP A 313 -26.24 13.76 2.27
N HIS A 314 -25.84 12.74 3.04
CA HIS A 314 -26.49 11.43 3.04
C HIS A 314 -27.88 11.45 3.66
N GLU A 315 -28.11 12.26 4.70
CA GLU A 315 -29.43 12.48 5.28
C GLU A 315 -30.41 13.06 4.25
N THR A 316 -29.96 14.01 3.43
CA THR A 316 -30.86 14.63 2.43
C THR A 316 -31.04 13.79 1.17
N HIS A 317 -30.01 13.04 0.74
CA HIS A 317 -30.02 12.35 -0.57
C HIS A 317 -30.21 10.84 -0.49
N SER A 318 -29.95 10.22 0.66
CA SER A 318 -29.92 8.76 0.81
C SER A 318 -30.37 8.25 2.19
N ALA A 319 -31.23 8.97 2.89
CA ALA A 319 -31.78 8.55 4.19
C ALA A 319 -32.54 7.20 4.16
N HIS A 320 -32.89 6.68 2.98
CA HIS A 320 -33.45 5.33 2.83
C HIS A 320 -32.41 4.22 2.99
N LEU A 321 -31.12 4.55 2.97
CA LEU A 321 -30.01 3.65 3.23
C LEU A 321 -29.62 3.71 4.70
N GLU A 322 -29.18 2.58 5.22
CA GLU A 322 -28.58 2.46 6.55
C GLU A 322 -27.24 3.21 6.59
N THR A 323 -26.92 3.80 7.75
CA THR A 323 -25.74 4.66 7.96
C THR A 323 -24.41 3.98 7.66
N TYR A 324 -24.32 2.64 7.73
CA TYR A 324 -23.10 1.93 7.33
C TYR A 324 -22.80 1.99 5.82
N ASN A 325 -23.75 2.44 4.99
CA ASN A 325 -23.52 2.73 3.57
C ASN A 325 -23.21 4.21 3.31
N TRP A 326 -23.24 5.06 4.35
CA TRP A 326 -22.85 6.46 4.26
C TRP A 326 -21.33 6.50 4.33
N LEU A 327 -20.71 6.61 3.16
CA LEU A 327 -19.26 6.52 3.02
C LEU A 327 -18.74 7.89 2.61
N GLN A 328 -17.61 8.28 3.18
CA GLN A 328 -16.75 9.28 2.58
C GLN A 328 -16.26 8.80 1.19
N PRO A 329 -15.78 9.70 0.31
CA PRO A 329 -15.53 9.34 -1.08
C PRO A 329 -14.35 8.38 -1.12
N SER A 330 -14.56 7.16 -1.64
CA SER A 330 -13.51 6.15 -1.71
C SER A 330 -12.55 6.41 -2.89
N ASN A 331 -11.99 7.62 -2.94
CA ASN A 331 -11.06 8.11 -3.94
C ASN A 331 -10.23 9.23 -3.30
N GLU A 332 -8.91 9.07 -3.28
CA GLU A 332 -7.99 9.99 -2.59
C GLU A 332 -8.02 11.41 -3.18
N TRP A 333 -8.11 11.54 -4.51
CA TRP A 333 -8.17 12.86 -5.16
C TRP A 333 -9.45 13.60 -4.82
N LEU A 334 -10.59 12.89 -4.86
CA LEU A 334 -11.87 13.46 -4.50
C LEU A 334 -11.92 13.83 -3.01
N MET A 335 -11.31 13.02 -2.14
CA MET A 335 -11.18 13.33 -0.72
C MET A 335 -10.38 14.62 -0.50
N TYR A 336 -9.24 14.77 -1.16
CA TYR A 336 -8.42 15.98 -1.07
C TYR A 336 -9.10 17.20 -1.70
N TRP A 337 -9.92 17.00 -2.73
CA TRP A 337 -10.73 18.07 -3.31
C TRP A 337 -11.84 18.51 -2.34
N CYS A 338 -12.57 17.58 -1.72
CA CYS A 338 -13.58 17.91 -0.71
C CYS A 338 -12.95 18.64 0.49
N GLY A 339 -11.83 18.14 1.02
CA GLY A 339 -11.23 18.70 2.23
C GLY A 339 -10.45 20.01 2.02
N SER A 340 -9.91 20.25 0.82
CA SER A 340 -8.99 21.39 0.59
C SER A 340 -9.07 22.00 -0.81
N GLY A 341 -10.14 21.75 -1.54
CA GLY A 341 -10.38 22.32 -2.86
C GLY A 341 -9.39 21.85 -3.93
N TRP A 342 -9.36 22.57 -5.06
CA TRP A 342 -8.41 22.33 -6.15
C TRP A 342 -6.96 22.35 -5.67
N LEU A 343 -6.63 23.22 -4.71
CA LEU A 343 -5.30 23.32 -4.15
C LEU A 343 -4.86 21.99 -3.51
N GLY A 344 -5.74 21.36 -2.73
CA GLY A 344 -5.47 20.07 -2.13
C GLY A 344 -5.25 18.96 -3.16
N MET A 345 -6.14 18.85 -4.15
CA MET A 345 -6.03 17.83 -5.19
C MET A 345 -4.77 17.99 -6.07
N ILE A 346 -4.41 19.24 -6.40
CA ILE A 346 -3.22 19.56 -7.20
C ILE A 346 -1.96 19.25 -6.39
N LEU A 347 -1.88 19.67 -5.12
CA LEU A 347 -0.71 19.44 -4.29
C LEU A 347 -0.53 17.95 -3.95
N LEU A 348 -1.60 17.16 -3.79
CA LEU A 348 -1.53 15.69 -3.73
C LEU A 348 -0.82 15.14 -4.98
N SER A 349 -1.27 15.56 -6.15
CA SER A 349 -0.73 15.11 -7.44
C SER A 349 0.74 15.50 -7.64
N ILE A 350 1.09 16.75 -7.30
CA ILE A 350 2.47 17.25 -7.35
C ILE A 350 3.33 16.51 -6.32
N GLY A 351 2.84 16.28 -5.11
CA GLY A 351 3.55 15.55 -4.06
C GLY A 351 3.90 14.12 -4.48
N LEU A 352 2.92 13.38 -5.00
CA LEU A 352 3.13 12.03 -5.55
C LEU A 352 4.14 12.04 -6.70
N TRP A 353 3.97 12.95 -7.67
CA TRP A 353 4.93 13.11 -8.77
C TRP A 353 6.34 13.43 -8.27
N TRP A 354 6.46 14.29 -7.26
CA TRP A 354 7.73 14.71 -6.68
C TRP A 354 8.43 13.55 -5.98
N ILE A 355 7.71 12.77 -5.18
CA ILE A 355 8.22 11.54 -4.54
C ILE A 355 8.79 10.60 -5.60
N TYR A 356 8.02 10.34 -6.67
CA TYR A 356 8.46 9.47 -7.77
C TYR A 356 9.69 10.01 -8.48
N ARG A 357 9.67 11.29 -8.89
CA ARG A 357 10.70 11.92 -9.72
C ARG A 357 12.05 12.03 -9.03
N TYR A 358 12.03 12.27 -7.71
CA TYR A 358 13.22 12.50 -6.90
C TYR A 358 13.59 11.34 -5.98
N SER A 359 12.93 10.19 -6.09
CA SER A 359 13.24 8.98 -5.31
C SER A 359 14.67 8.48 -5.48
N GLY A 360 15.34 8.82 -6.59
CA GLY A 360 16.60 8.19 -7.00
C GLY A 360 16.39 6.81 -7.64
N MET A 361 15.14 6.36 -7.79
CA MET A 361 14.76 5.03 -8.26
C MET A 361 13.78 5.06 -9.43
N LYS A 362 13.53 6.23 -10.03
CA LYS A 362 12.53 6.43 -11.09
C LYS A 362 12.70 5.51 -12.32
N ASP A 363 13.91 5.02 -12.56
CA ASP A 363 14.24 4.15 -13.69
C ASP A 363 14.24 2.66 -13.28
N ASP A 364 14.10 2.37 -11.97
CA ASP A 364 13.91 1.01 -11.47
C ASP A 364 12.47 0.55 -11.71
N ARG A 365 12.33 -0.57 -12.41
CA ARG A 365 11.01 -1.08 -12.84
C ARG A 365 10.17 -1.58 -11.68
N VAL A 366 10.79 -2.16 -10.64
CA VAL A 366 10.03 -2.65 -9.50
C VAL A 366 9.54 -1.48 -8.67
N PHE A 367 10.39 -0.46 -8.45
CA PHE A 367 9.96 0.78 -7.82
C PHE A 367 8.78 1.41 -8.55
N ALA A 368 8.89 1.57 -9.87
CA ALA A 368 7.83 2.17 -10.67
C ALA A 368 6.52 1.36 -10.64
N TYR A 369 6.60 0.02 -10.66
CA TYR A 369 5.45 -0.85 -10.46
C TYR A 369 4.80 -0.62 -9.08
N LEU A 370 5.57 -0.72 -8.00
CA LEU A 370 5.02 -0.59 -6.65
C LEU A 370 4.42 0.79 -6.40
N PHE A 371 5.08 1.84 -6.91
CA PHE A 371 4.56 3.20 -6.85
C PHE A 371 3.25 3.34 -7.65
N LEU A 372 3.20 2.80 -8.87
CA LEU A 372 1.99 2.79 -9.68
C LEU A 372 0.86 2.00 -9.00
N ALA A 373 1.16 0.86 -8.38
CA ALA A 373 0.16 0.06 -7.68
C ALA A 373 -0.48 0.82 -6.50
N GLN A 374 0.32 1.56 -5.74
CA GLN A 374 -0.16 2.44 -4.67
C GLN A 374 -1.02 3.59 -5.21
N VAL A 375 -0.59 4.24 -6.29
CA VAL A 375 -1.35 5.31 -6.95
C VAL A 375 -2.68 4.77 -7.51
N LEU A 376 -2.69 3.59 -8.14
CA LEU A 376 -3.91 2.94 -8.61
C LEU A 376 -4.84 2.55 -7.46
N MET A 377 -4.30 2.14 -6.31
CA MET A 377 -5.09 1.90 -5.10
C MET A 377 -5.81 3.17 -4.63
N MET A 378 -5.12 4.32 -4.67
CA MET A 378 -5.69 5.63 -4.29
C MET A 378 -6.87 6.07 -5.17
N TRP A 379 -7.04 5.51 -6.37
CA TRP A 379 -8.22 5.78 -7.21
C TRP A 379 -9.50 5.11 -6.68
N TYR A 380 -9.36 4.04 -5.90
CA TYR A 380 -10.46 3.21 -5.42
C TYR A 380 -10.59 3.19 -3.88
N GLU A 381 -9.64 3.78 -3.17
CA GLU A 381 -9.58 3.80 -1.71
C GLU A 381 -8.85 5.04 -1.20
N VAL A 382 -9.21 5.53 -0.02
CA VAL A 382 -8.52 6.67 0.63
C VAL A 382 -7.32 6.16 1.45
N ASN A 383 -6.37 5.57 0.74
CA ASN A 383 -5.21 4.87 1.29
C ASN A 383 -4.36 5.78 2.22
N LEU A 384 -4.28 7.09 1.97
CA LEU A 384 -3.52 8.02 2.81
C LEU A 384 -4.32 8.60 3.99
N SER A 385 -5.58 8.18 4.19
CA SER A 385 -6.38 8.50 5.38
C SER A 385 -6.41 7.38 6.40
N ASN A 386 -5.91 6.18 6.07
CA ASN A 386 -5.78 5.06 7.00
C ASN A 386 -4.30 4.86 7.39
N GLN A 387 -4.06 4.62 8.68
CA GLN A 387 -2.71 4.35 9.21
C GLN A 387 -2.03 3.17 8.50
N MET A 388 -2.78 2.11 8.15
CA MET A 388 -2.23 0.99 7.38
C MET A 388 -1.77 1.42 5.99
N GLY A 389 -2.60 2.18 5.28
CA GLY A 389 -2.28 2.62 3.92
C GLY A 389 -1.10 3.58 3.89
N ILE A 390 -1.02 4.53 4.84
CA ILE A 390 0.17 5.38 5.06
C ILE A 390 1.40 4.51 5.31
N THR A 391 1.28 3.53 6.20
CA THR A 391 2.39 2.63 6.56
C THR A 391 2.87 1.86 5.34
N LEU A 392 1.97 1.22 4.58
CA LEU A 392 2.31 0.45 3.38
C LEU A 392 2.91 1.34 2.27
N PHE A 393 2.39 2.56 2.11
CA PHE A 393 2.91 3.53 1.15
C PHE A 393 4.37 3.89 1.47
N VAL A 394 4.64 4.36 2.70
CA VAL A 394 6.00 4.74 3.11
C VAL A 394 6.93 3.54 3.20
N PHE A 395 6.46 2.41 3.72
CA PHE A 395 7.20 1.14 3.80
C PHE A 395 7.71 0.71 2.43
N SER A 396 6.85 0.69 1.41
CA SER A 396 7.24 0.26 0.06
C SER A 396 8.33 1.14 -0.55
N TRP A 397 8.25 2.47 -0.36
CA TRP A 397 9.29 3.40 -0.79
C TRP A 397 10.57 3.24 0.02
N GLY A 398 10.45 3.18 1.35
CA GLY A 398 11.56 3.11 2.29
C GLY A 398 12.36 1.81 2.18
N TRP A 399 11.69 0.68 1.96
CA TRP A 399 12.33 -0.61 1.76
C TRP A 399 13.27 -0.62 0.56
N LEU A 400 12.81 -0.08 -0.58
CA LEU A 400 13.61 -0.03 -1.80
C LEU A 400 14.84 0.88 -1.62
N GLN A 401 14.74 1.92 -0.79
CA GLN A 401 15.91 2.72 -0.40
C GLN A 401 16.91 1.94 0.44
N LEU A 402 16.43 1.13 1.40
CA LEU A 402 17.29 0.22 2.18
C LEU A 402 18.02 -0.76 1.27
N GLY A 403 17.30 -1.39 0.35
CA GLY A 403 17.86 -2.37 -0.57
C GLY A 403 18.89 -1.79 -1.54
N ASN A 404 18.66 -0.58 -2.06
CA ASN A 404 19.64 0.11 -2.90
C ASN A 404 20.94 0.39 -2.14
N ARG A 405 20.85 0.84 -0.88
CA ARG A 405 22.02 1.08 -0.03
C ARG A 405 22.75 -0.20 0.31
N ALA A 406 22.03 -1.28 0.60
CA ALA A 406 22.64 -2.58 0.86
C ALA A 406 23.42 -3.13 -0.35
N LYS A 407 22.88 -2.95 -1.57
CA LYS A 407 23.55 -3.33 -2.83
C LYS A 407 24.83 -2.50 -3.08
N LEU A 408 24.80 -1.19 -2.80
CA LEU A 408 25.96 -0.29 -2.95
C LEU A 408 27.05 -0.54 -1.90
N PHE A 409 26.68 -0.88 -0.65
CA PHE A 409 27.65 -1.21 0.39
C PHE A 409 28.50 -2.45 0.02
N GLU A 410 27.97 -3.37 -0.79
CA GLU A 410 28.71 -4.53 -1.30
C GLU A 410 29.74 -4.12 -2.37
N SER A 411 29.43 -3.18 -3.26
CA SER A 411 30.40 -2.70 -4.26
C SER A 411 31.59 -1.97 -3.64
N ASP A 412 31.37 -1.21 -2.57
CA ASP A 412 32.43 -0.46 -1.90
C ASP A 412 33.39 -1.41 -1.14
N ASN A 413 32.87 -2.43 -0.47
CA ASN A 413 33.69 -3.45 0.21
C ASN A 413 34.47 -4.35 -0.76
N ILE A 414 33.92 -4.61 -1.95
CA ILE A 414 34.65 -5.35 -3.00
C ILE A 414 35.74 -4.46 -3.61
N GLY A 415 35.50 -3.16 -3.76
CA GLY A 415 36.45 -2.18 -4.30
C GLY A 415 37.71 -1.98 -3.43
N GLU A 416 37.62 -2.15 -2.12
CA GLU A 416 38.79 -2.15 -1.21
C GLU A 416 39.57 -3.48 -1.21
N SER A 417 38.97 -4.56 -1.72
CA SER A 417 39.56 -5.92 -1.71
C SER A 417 40.32 -6.30 -3.00
N MET A 418 40.27 -5.47 -4.05
CA MET A 418 41.15 -5.66 -5.21
C MET A 418 42.51 -5.00 -4.95
N PRO A 419 43.63 -5.74 -4.97
CA PRO A 419 44.93 -5.09 -5.05
C PRO A 419 44.93 -4.24 -6.31
N ARG A 420 45.26 -2.94 -6.16
CA ARG A 420 45.65 -2.14 -7.32
C ARG A 420 46.88 -2.81 -7.91
N ILE A 421 46.69 -3.58 -8.96
CA ILE A 421 47.78 -4.06 -9.79
C ILE A 421 48.25 -2.82 -10.54
N GLY A 422 49.28 -2.18 -9.98
CA GLY A 422 50.14 -1.21 -10.62
C GLY A 422 51.55 -1.75 -10.55
#